data_AF-A0A5C2LJ87-F1
#
_entry.id   AF-A0A5C2LJ87-F1
#
_cell.length_a   1.000
_cell.length_b   1.000
_cell.length_c   1.000
_cell.angle_alpha   90.00
_cell.angle_beta   90.00
_cell.angle_gamma   90.00
#
_symmetry.space_group_name_H-M   'P 1'
#
loop_
_entity.id
_entity.type
_entity.pdbx_description
1 polymer ?
#
loop_
_entity_poly.entity_id
_entity_poly.type
_entity_poly.pdbx_seq_one_letter_code
_entity_poly.pdbx_strand_id
1 'polypeptide(L)'
;MLELRPNCECCDKDLPPDSPEAFICSFECTFCRDCMTTRLNGHCPNCGGELVRRPVRPEEALRRHPPPPCAAMHSRRDAGLPAKVKIHARGERGA
;
A
#
# COMPACT_ATOMS: atom_id res chain seq x y z
N MET A 1 -6.24 9.49 -19.63
CA MET A 1 -6.17 8.03 -19.37
C MET A 1 -5.66 7.88 -17.95
N LEU A 2 -6.52 7.49 -17.00
CA LEU A 2 -6.18 7.43 -15.57
C LEU A 2 -5.68 6.01 -15.27
N GLU A 3 -4.37 5.87 -15.14
CA GLU A 3 -3.73 4.61 -14.76
C GLU A 3 -3.93 4.39 -13.28
N LEU A 4 -4.62 3.30 -12.93
CA LEU A 4 -4.84 2.89 -11.55
C LEU A 4 -3.48 2.48 -10.96
N ARG A 5 -2.85 3.34 -10.16
CA ARG A 5 -1.60 3.03 -9.45
C ARG A 5 -1.91 2.10 -8.27
N PRO A 6 -1.49 0.81 -8.30
CA PRO A 6 -1.80 -0.14 -7.24
C PRO A 6 -0.69 -0.19 -6.17
N ASN A 7 0.20 0.81 -6.12
CA ASN A 7 1.34 0.84 -5.21
C ASN A 7 1.12 1.81 -4.05
N CYS A 8 1.77 1.54 -2.93
CA CYS A 8 1.86 2.48 -1.82
C CYS A 8 2.69 3.70 -2.22
N GLU A 9 2.16 4.91 -2.01
CA GLU A 9 2.87 6.14 -2.37
C GLU A 9 4.09 6.44 -1.46
N CYS A 10 4.20 5.79 -0.31
CA CYS A 10 5.28 6.01 0.66
C CYS A 10 6.47 5.04 0.49
N CYS A 11 6.21 3.78 0.13
CA CYS A 11 7.24 2.74 0.05
C CYS A 11 7.23 1.95 -1.27
N ASP A 12 6.40 2.36 -2.23
CA ASP A 12 6.21 1.71 -3.54
C ASP A 12 5.88 0.20 -3.45
N LYS A 13 5.39 -0.27 -2.31
CA LYS A 13 4.95 -1.66 -2.12
C LYS A 13 3.72 -1.93 -3.00
N ASP A 14 3.74 -3.05 -3.72
CA ASP A 14 2.60 -3.53 -4.49
C ASP A 14 1.43 -3.92 -3.56
N LEU A 15 0.26 -3.33 -3.79
CA LEU A 15 -0.95 -3.57 -3.02
C LEU A 15 -2.04 -4.11 -3.97
N PRO A 16 -2.20 -5.44 -4.05
CA PRO A 16 -3.20 -6.03 -4.91
C PRO A 16 -4.62 -5.59 -4.49
N PRO A 17 -5.59 -5.58 -5.42
CA PRO A 17 -6.95 -5.10 -5.17
C PRO A 17 -7.69 -5.93 -4.12
N ASP A 18 -7.24 -7.15 -3.86
CA ASP A 18 -7.78 -8.06 -2.85
C ASP A 18 -7.09 -7.90 -1.48
N SER A 19 -6.01 -7.10 -1.40
CA SER A 19 -5.21 -7.01 -0.18
C SER A 19 -5.96 -6.29 0.93
N PRO A 20 -6.08 -6.91 2.13
CA PRO A 20 -6.66 -6.27 3.30
C PRO A 20 -5.76 -5.20 3.92
N GLU A 21 -4.55 -5.02 3.40
CA GLU A 21 -3.52 -4.11 3.92
C GLU A 21 -3.46 -2.77 3.18
N ALA A 22 -4.31 -2.58 2.17
CA ALA A 22 -4.43 -1.32 1.46
C ALA A 22 -5.32 -0.34 2.23
N PHE A 23 -4.81 0.85 2.50
CA PHE A 23 -5.54 1.97 3.05
C PHE A 23 -5.61 3.09 2.01
N ILE A 24 -6.74 3.79 1.97
CA ILE A 24 -7.04 4.82 0.99
C ILE A 24 -7.63 6.04 1.68
N CYS A 25 -7.35 7.23 1.17
CA CYS A 25 -8.02 8.48 1.59
C CYS A 25 -9.12 8.88 0.61
N SER A 26 -9.89 9.92 0.93
CA SER A 26 -10.94 10.47 0.05
C SER A 26 -10.44 10.97 -1.31
N PHE A 27 -9.15 11.29 -1.41
CA PHE A 27 -8.45 11.70 -2.63
C PHE A 27 -7.76 10.53 -3.35
N GLU A 28 -8.07 9.30 -2.96
CA GLU A 28 -7.57 8.09 -3.60
C GLU A 28 -6.06 7.84 -3.45
N CYS A 29 -5.36 8.55 -2.54
CA CYS A 29 -3.99 8.21 -2.16
C CYS A 29 -3.97 6.85 -1.45
N THR A 30 -3.11 5.94 -1.91
CA THR A 30 -3.04 4.57 -1.40
C THR A 30 -1.78 4.36 -0.55
N PHE A 31 -1.95 3.83 0.66
CA PHE A 31 -0.87 3.52 1.59
C PHE A 31 -1.01 2.09 2.14
N CYS A 32 0.11 1.46 2.49
CA CYS A 32 0.09 0.16 3.15
C CYS A 32 -0.14 0.33 4.67
N ARG A 33 -0.64 -0.73 5.32
CA ARG A 33 -0.82 -0.80 6.78
C ARG A 33 0.41 -0.35 7.56
N ASP A 34 1.60 -0.76 7.11
CA ASP A 34 2.86 -0.44 7.77
C ASP A 34 3.11 1.07 7.73
N CYS A 35 3.12 1.69 6.54
CA CYS A 35 3.29 3.14 6.40
C CYS A 35 2.23 3.94 7.16
N MET A 36 0.97 3.50 7.10
CA MET A 36 -0.12 4.09 7.88
C MET A 36 0.21 4.10 9.39
N THR A 37 0.77 3.02 9.92
CA THR A 37 1.01 2.86 11.36
C THR A 37 2.33 3.50 11.80
N THR A 38 3.41 3.34 11.03
CA THR A 38 4.77 3.70 11.45
C THR A 38 5.20 5.09 11.01
N ARG A 39 4.67 5.61 9.89
CA ARG A 39 5.10 6.89 9.30
C ARG A 39 4.02 7.97 9.39
N LEU A 40 2.77 7.56 9.25
CA LEU A 40 1.65 8.45 9.00
C LEU A 40 0.66 8.56 10.17
N ASN A 41 0.76 7.67 11.17
CA ASN A 41 -0.13 7.60 12.33
C ASN A 41 -1.63 7.66 11.97
N GLY A 42 -2.02 7.05 10.85
CA GLY A 42 -3.41 7.06 10.37
C GLY A 42 -3.84 8.28 9.55
N HIS A 43 -2.93 9.23 9.28
CA HIS A 43 -3.25 10.44 8.53
C HIS A 43 -2.50 10.54 7.19
N CYS A 44 -3.23 10.90 6.15
CA CYS A 44 -2.69 11.15 4.81
C CYS A 44 -1.78 12.39 4.81
N PRO A 45 -0.52 12.30 4.34
CA PRO A 45 0.42 13.44 4.35
C PRO A 45 0.08 14.49 3.29
N ASN A 46 -0.57 14.09 2.19
CA ASN A 46 -0.93 15.00 1.10
C ASN A 46 -2.25 15.74 1.35
N CYS A 47 -3.16 15.10 2.07
CA CYS A 47 -4.54 15.56 2.20
C CYS A 47 -4.98 15.84 3.64
N GLY A 48 -4.20 15.42 4.65
CA GLY A 48 -4.51 15.60 6.07
C GLY A 48 -5.68 14.76 6.59
N GLY A 49 -6.38 14.04 5.70
CA GLY A 49 -7.54 13.20 6.03
C GLY A 49 -7.17 11.88 6.69
N GLU A 50 -8.18 11.18 7.19
CA GLU A 50 -8.05 9.84 7.75
C GLU A 50 -7.78 8.80 6.64
N LEU A 51 -6.90 7.85 6.95
CA LEU A 51 -6.66 6.67 6.12
C LEU A 51 -7.59 5.54 6.55
N VAL A 52 -8.53 5.19 5.68
CA VAL A 52 -9.48 4.09 5.91
C VAL A 52 -9.08 2.86 5.10
N ARG A 53 -9.45 1.68 5.58
CA ARG A 53 -9.15 0.43 4.87
C ARG A 53 -9.89 0.42 3.52
N ARG A 54 -9.16 0.15 2.43
CA ARG A 54 -9.72 -0.01 1.09
C ARG A 54 -10.73 -1.17 1.12
N PRO A 55 -12.00 -0.94 0.73
CA PRO A 55 -12.97 -2.01 0.61
C PRO A 55 -12.51 -3.04 -0.42
N VAL A 56 -12.48 -4.31 -0.03
CA VAL A 56 -12.17 -5.43 -0.92
C VAL A 56 -13.43 -5.77 -1.71
N ARG A 57 -13.28 -5.97 -3.02
CA ARG A 57 -14.40 -6.42 -3.86
C ARG A 57 -14.65 -7.91 -3.57
N PRO A 58 -15.82 -8.31 -3.03
CA PRO A 58 -16.08 -9.71 -2.73
C PRO A 58 -16.09 -10.56 -4.00
N GLU A 59 -15.73 -11.85 -3.87
CA GLU A 59 -15.59 -12.78 -4.99
C GLU A 59 -16.83 -12.84 -5.89
N GLU A 60 -18.03 -12.82 -5.31
CA GLU A 60 -19.28 -12.84 -6.07
C GLU A 60 -19.43 -11.59 -6.97
N ALA A 61 -19.05 -10.43 -6.45
CA ALA A 61 -19.06 -9.19 -7.21
C ALA A 61 -17.98 -9.18 -8.30
N LEU A 62 -16.83 -9.84 -8.07
CA LEU A 62 -15.79 -10.05 -9.09
C LEU A 62 -16.28 -10.97 -10.22
N ARG A 63 -17.06 -12.01 -9.91
CA ARG A 63 -17.67 -12.89 -10.92
C ARG A 63 -18.69 -12.16 -11.78
N ARG A 64 -19.54 -11.35 -11.14
CA ARG A 64 -20.62 -10.60 -11.82
C ARG A 64 -20.12 -9.37 -12.57
N HIS A 65 -19.07 -8.73 -12.06
CA HIS A 65 -18.44 -7.55 -12.61
C HIS A 65 -16.93 -7.76 -12.67
N PRO A 66 -16.44 -8.54 -13.65
CA PRO A 66 -15.01 -8.76 -13.80
C PRO A 66 -14.33 -7.40 -14.00
N PRO A 67 -13.15 -7.20 -13.40
CA PRO A 67 -12.36 -6.02 -13.72
C PRO A 67 -12.11 -6.00 -15.24
N PRO A 68 -11.96 -4.81 -15.85
CA PRO A 68 -11.52 -4.74 -17.24
C PRO A 68 -10.26 -5.60 -17.38
N PRO A 69 -10.06 -6.30 -18.53
CA PRO A 69 -8.90 -7.14 -18.72
C PRO A 69 -7.65 -6.25 -18.69
N CYS A 70 -7.08 -6.10 -17.50
CA CYS A 70 -5.74 -5.58 -17.34
C CYS A 70 -4.84 -6.77 -17.65
N ALA A 71 -4.15 -6.72 -18.78
CA ALA A 71 -3.23 -7.76 -19.21
C ALA A 71 -2.38 -8.21 -18.02
N ALA A 72 -2.46 -9.50 -17.69
CA ALA A 72 -1.82 -10.12 -16.55
C ALA A 72 -0.42 -9.54 -16.32
N MET A 73 -0.28 -8.72 -15.28
CA MET A 73 1.01 -8.25 -14.86
C MET A 73 1.69 -9.42 -14.15
N HIS A 74 2.41 -10.19 -14.97
CA HIS A 74 3.50 -11.09 -14.66
C HIS A 74 3.54 -11.69 -13.26
N SER A 75 3.40 -13.02 -13.24
CA SER A 75 4.02 -13.89 -12.24
C SER A 75 5.41 -13.38 -11.87
N ARG A 76 5.54 -12.66 -10.76
CA ARG A 76 6.82 -12.54 -10.08
C ARG A 76 6.80 -13.56 -8.97
N ARG A 77 7.21 -14.77 -9.34
CA ARG A 77 8.00 -15.61 -8.46
C ARG A 77 9.19 -14.75 -8.02
N ASP A 78 9.11 -14.12 -6.86
CA ASP A 78 10.28 -13.95 -6.00
C ASP A 78 9.87 -13.56 -4.59
N ALA A 79 10.20 -14.46 -3.66
CA ALA A 79 10.20 -14.20 -2.24
C ALA A 79 11.31 -13.19 -1.93
N GLY A 80 11.04 -11.90 -2.08
CA GLY A 80 11.98 -10.82 -1.78
C GLY A 80 11.71 -10.21 -0.40
N LEU A 81 12.18 -10.88 0.65
CA LEU A 81 12.37 -10.35 2.00
C LEU A 81 13.02 -8.94 1.92
N PRO A 82 12.57 -7.89 2.65
CA PRO A 82 13.37 -6.68 2.74
C PRO A 82 14.64 -6.98 3.55
N ALA A 83 15.71 -7.30 2.82
CA ALA A 83 17.05 -7.38 3.34
C ALA A 83 17.49 -5.96 3.77
N LYS A 84 17.71 -5.84 5.08
CA LYS A 84 18.53 -4.82 5.77
C LYS A 84 17.84 -3.48 6.00
N VAL A 85 16.96 -3.46 7.01
CA VAL A 85 16.92 -2.34 7.96
C VAL A 85 18.32 -2.21 8.58
N LYS A 86 19.17 -1.36 8.00
CA LYS A 86 20.35 -0.86 8.70
C LYS A 86 19.83 0.13 9.74
N ILE A 87 19.59 -0.41 10.94
CA ILE A 87 19.57 0.37 12.17
C ILE A 87 20.96 0.99 12.31
N HIS A 88 21.15 2.17 11.72
CA HIS A 88 22.22 3.05 12.15
C HIS A 88 21.80 3.58 13.52
N ALA A 89 22.16 2.83 14.57
CA ALA A 89 22.19 3.33 15.92
C ALA A 89 23.12 4.54 15.92
N ARG A 90 22.54 5.74 15.94
CA ARG A 90 23.28 6.97 16.22
C ARG A 90 23.77 6.83 17.66
N GLY A 91 25.08 6.68 17.81
CA GLY A 91 25.75 6.87 19.07
C GLY A 91 25.74 8.36 19.45
N GLU A 92 25.29 8.64 20.66
CA GLU A 92 25.60 9.83 21.45
C GLU A 92 26.00 9.28 22.83
N ARG A 93 27.26 8.88 23.04
CA ARG A 93 28.32 9.65 23.72
C ARG A 93 27.81 10.70 24.72
N GLY A 94 28.10 10.48 26.00
CA GLY A 94 28.60 11.53 26.89
C GLY A 94 27.80 11.79 28.17
N ALA A 95 28.20 11.14 29.27
CA ALA A 95 28.66 11.73 30.53
C ALA A 95 29.03 10.62 31.51
#